data_AF-A0A6B3TNV8-F1
#
_entry.id   AF-A0A6B3TNV8-F1
#
_cell.length_a   1.000
_cell.length_b   1.000
_cell.length_c   1.000
_cell.angle_alpha   90.00
_cell.angle_beta   90.00
_cell.angle_gamma   90.00
#
_symmetry.space_group_name_H-M   'P 1'
#
loop_
_entity.id
_entity.type
_entity.pdbx_description
1 polymer ?
#
loop_
_entity_poly.entity_id
_entity_poly.type
_entity_poly.pdbx_seq_one_letter_code
_entity_poly.pdbx_strand_id
1 'polypeptide(L)'
;MNQSFYGLLLFLFLLIPPVASFMESIMIIHMHMQMPMLVISGFLMAQFILKQFPAFFEKWNRNGVPGILLFVIIMVYWMLPRTMDESLTVPAVEVFKFISLPFLAGVPLRDSWKKLSSIGKNIIIILFTLLFIGVGALYIWSPVQLCNNYLVMEQLTLGWGFMTTAICMIIYLVYTYFVDPSEYV
;
A
#
# COMPACT_ATOMS: atom_id res chain seq x y z
N MET A 1 23.39 8.98 6.04
CA MET A 1 22.54 7.92 6.66
C MET A 1 21.84 7.15 5.55
N ASN A 2 21.92 5.82 5.54
CA ASN A 2 21.41 4.99 4.45
C ASN A 2 19.87 4.88 4.54
N GLN A 3 19.16 5.04 3.40
CA GLN A 3 17.69 4.95 3.33
C GLN A 3 17.13 3.67 3.97
N SER A 4 17.84 2.54 3.83
CA SER A 4 17.46 1.26 4.44
C SER A 4 17.41 1.28 5.97
N PHE A 5 18.26 2.09 6.62
CA PHE A 5 18.26 2.23 8.08
C PHE A 5 16.97 2.89 8.56
N TYR A 6 16.52 3.96 7.90
CA TYR A 6 15.24 4.61 8.21
C TYR A 6 14.05 3.69 7.94
N GLY A 7 14.11 2.89 6.86
CA GLY A 7 13.09 1.87 6.58
C GLY A 7 12.98 0.85 7.71
N LEU A 8 14.11 0.32 8.19
CA LEU A 8 14.15 -0.61 9.32
C LEU A 8 13.66 0.02 10.62
N LEU A 9 14.10 1.25 10.91
CA LEU A 9 13.65 1.99 12.10
C LEU A 9 12.13 2.18 12.09
N LEU A 10 11.57 2.59 10.95
CA LEU A 10 10.12 2.72 10.77
C LEU A 10 9.39 1.38 10.96
N PHE A 11 9.93 0.28 10.40
CA PHE A 11 9.36 -1.05 10.58
C PHE A 11 9.29 -1.44 12.05
N LEU A 12 10.42 -1.31 12.76
CA LEU A 12 10.53 -1.65 14.17
C LEU A 12 9.59 -0.78 15.01
N PHE A 13 9.50 0.52 14.71
CA PHE A 13 8.58 1.43 15.40
C PHE A 13 7.11 0.99 15.26
N LEU A 14 6.68 0.62 14.05
CA LEU A 14 5.31 0.15 13.78
C LEU A 14 4.98 -1.21 14.42
N LEU A 15 6.00 -2.02 14.73
CA LEU A 15 5.86 -3.31 15.41
C LEU A 15 5.72 -3.19 16.94
N ILE A 16 6.09 -2.05 17.52
CA ILE A 16 6.03 -1.87 18.97
C ILE A 16 4.56 -1.96 19.43
N PRO A 17 4.20 -2.84 20.39
CA PRO A 17 2.79 -3.13 20.69
C PRO A 17 1.95 -1.88 21.06
N PRO A 18 2.44 -0.90 21.85
CA PRO A 18 1.73 0.36 22.04
C PRO A 18 1.41 1.14 20.75
N VAL A 19 2.31 1.13 19.76
CA VAL A 19 2.12 1.83 18.49
C VAL A 19 1.14 1.05 17.61
N ALA A 20 1.34 -0.26 17.48
CA ALA A 20 0.45 -1.13 16.71
C ALA A 20 -0.98 -1.06 17.25
N SER A 21 -1.18 -1.28 18.55
CA SER A 21 -2.51 -1.26 19.18
C SER A 21 -3.21 0.10 19.04
N PHE A 22 -2.49 1.21 19.15
CA PHE A 22 -3.05 2.54 18.90
C PHE A 22 -3.49 2.71 17.45
N MET A 23 -2.62 2.39 16.49
CA MET A 23 -2.94 2.56 15.07
C MET A 23 -4.08 1.65 14.60
N GLU A 24 -4.17 0.46 15.18
CA GLU A 24 -5.19 -0.54 14.89
C GLU A 24 -6.53 -0.23 15.53
N SER A 25 -6.56 0.59 16.59
CA SER A 25 -7.79 0.99 17.28
C SER A 25 -8.70 1.91 16.45
N ILE A 26 -8.18 2.56 15.41
CA ILE A 26 -8.94 3.48 14.56
C ILE A 26 -8.83 3.03 13.11
N MET A 27 -9.96 2.74 12.47
CA MET A 27 -10.00 2.09 11.15
C MET A 27 -9.21 2.85 10.07
N ILE A 28 -9.39 4.17 9.99
CA ILE A 28 -8.70 5.01 9.01
C ILE A 28 -7.20 5.10 9.29
N ILE A 29 -6.76 5.07 10.56
CA ILE A 29 -5.33 5.08 10.90
C ILE A 29 -4.71 3.73 10.53
N HIS A 30 -5.39 2.63 10.81
CA HIS A 30 -4.92 1.29 10.45
C HIS A 30 -4.70 1.19 8.92
N MET A 31 -5.70 1.55 8.13
CA MET A 31 -5.65 1.38 6.66
C MET A 31 -4.94 2.48 5.89
N HIS A 32 -5.13 3.77 6.24
CA HIS A 32 -4.54 4.90 5.49
C HIS A 32 -3.23 5.42 6.09
N MET A 33 -2.80 4.92 7.25
CA MET A 33 -1.52 5.30 7.86
C MET A 33 -0.62 4.08 8.11
N GLN A 34 -1.01 3.13 8.96
CA GLN A 34 -0.14 2.02 9.38
C GLN A 34 0.26 1.14 8.20
N MET A 35 -0.70 0.66 7.42
CA MET A 35 -0.41 -0.22 6.28
C MET A 35 0.41 0.46 5.18
N PRO A 36 0.10 1.70 4.75
CA PRO A 36 0.96 2.45 3.83
C PRO A 36 2.36 2.68 4.40
N MET A 37 2.50 2.97 5.69
CA MET A 37 3.81 3.13 6.32
C MET A 37 4.62 1.83 6.35
N LEU A 38 3.97 0.66 6.50
CA LEU A 38 4.62 -0.65 6.34
C LEU A 38 5.13 -0.85 4.90
N VAL A 39 4.33 -0.50 3.88
CA VAL A 39 4.76 -0.53 2.48
C VAL A 39 5.94 0.42 2.24
N ILE A 40 5.88 1.65 2.76
CA ILE A 40 6.95 2.66 2.65
C ILE A 40 8.23 2.15 3.33
N SER A 41 8.11 1.55 4.51
CA SER A 41 9.24 0.94 5.22
C SER A 41 9.93 -0.11 4.35
N GLY A 42 9.17 -1.03 3.75
CA GLY A 42 9.68 -2.01 2.80
C GLY A 42 10.34 -1.38 1.57
N PHE A 43 9.71 -0.36 1.00
CA PHE A 43 10.24 0.40 -0.13
C PHE A 43 11.60 1.05 0.17
N LEU A 44 11.78 1.57 1.39
CA LEU A 44 13.05 2.15 1.86
C LEU A 44 14.10 1.06 2.12
N MET A 45 13.72 -0.06 2.74
CA MET A 45 14.60 -1.20 3.00
C MET A 45 15.05 -1.92 1.72
N ALA A 46 14.26 -1.86 0.65
CA ALA A 46 14.48 -2.56 -0.61
C ALA A 46 15.90 -2.34 -1.18
N GLN A 47 16.50 -1.17 -1.01
CA GLN A 47 17.86 -0.92 -1.51
C GLN A 47 18.90 -1.90 -0.94
N PHE A 48 18.74 -2.31 0.32
CA PHE A 48 19.62 -3.26 0.96
C PHE A 48 19.37 -4.68 0.41
N ILE A 49 18.10 -5.07 0.32
CA ILE A 49 17.68 -6.41 -0.16
C ILE A 49 18.09 -6.63 -1.62
N LEU A 50 17.88 -5.64 -2.48
CA LEU A 50 18.23 -5.71 -3.90
C LEU A 50 19.74 -5.82 -4.12
N LYS A 51 20.55 -5.18 -3.27
CA LYS A 51 22.02 -5.30 -3.31
C LYS A 51 22.51 -6.67 -2.82
N GLN A 52 21.80 -7.29 -1.88
CA GLN A 52 22.17 -8.61 -1.35
C GLN A 52 21.81 -9.74 -2.31
N PHE A 53 20.73 -9.59 -3.09
CA PHE A 53 20.22 -10.63 -3.99
C PHE A 53 20.05 -10.16 -5.46
N PRO A 54 21.04 -9.52 -6.09
CA PRO A 54 20.87 -8.90 -7.40
C PRO A 54 20.48 -9.92 -8.49
N ALA A 55 21.14 -11.09 -8.52
CA ALA A 55 20.88 -12.14 -9.51
C ALA A 55 19.44 -12.70 -9.44
N PHE A 56 18.86 -12.77 -8.23
CA PHE A 56 17.49 -13.22 -8.06
C PHE A 56 16.50 -12.24 -8.70
N PHE A 57 16.63 -10.94 -8.40
CA PHE A 57 15.73 -9.91 -8.91
C PHE A 57 15.92 -9.65 -10.41
N GLU A 58 17.14 -9.82 -10.93
CA GLU A 58 17.40 -9.73 -12.36
C GLU A 58 16.72 -10.87 -13.13
N LYS A 59 16.74 -12.10 -12.58
CA LYS A 59 16.09 -13.27 -13.19
C LYS A 59 14.56 -13.23 -13.04
N TRP A 60 14.07 -12.96 -11.84
CA TRP A 60 12.64 -13.02 -11.50
C TRP A 60 11.86 -11.79 -11.97
N ASN A 61 12.44 -10.59 -11.87
CA ASN A 61 11.75 -9.33 -12.14
C ASN A 61 12.46 -8.47 -13.17
N ARG A 62 12.88 -9.07 -14.30
CA ARG A 62 13.67 -8.40 -15.33
C ARG A 62 13.02 -7.13 -15.89
N ASN A 63 11.71 -7.17 -16.14
CA ASN A 63 10.92 -6.08 -16.73
C ASN A 63 10.03 -5.33 -15.71
N GLY A 64 10.10 -5.67 -14.43
CA GLY A 64 9.26 -5.06 -13.39
C GLY A 64 7.82 -5.60 -13.30
N VAL A 65 7.34 -6.34 -14.29
CA VAL A 65 5.93 -6.80 -14.32
C VAL A 65 5.62 -7.80 -13.20
N PRO A 66 6.44 -8.87 -12.97
CA PRO A 66 6.19 -9.81 -11.88
C PRO A 66 6.13 -9.15 -10.49
N GLY A 67 7.04 -8.21 -10.22
CA GLY A 67 7.07 -7.53 -8.93
C GLY A 67 5.88 -6.60 -8.72
N ILE A 68 5.41 -5.90 -9.77
CA ILE A 68 4.20 -5.06 -9.67
C ILE A 68 2.95 -5.90 -9.57
N LEU A 69 2.89 -7.03 -10.27
CA LEU A 69 1.78 -7.97 -10.12
C LEU A 69 1.69 -8.48 -8.68
N LEU A 70 2.83 -8.86 -8.07
CA LEU A 70 2.87 -9.27 -6.66
C LEU A 70 2.40 -8.13 -5.74
N PHE A 71 2.89 -6.90 -5.95
CA PHE A 71 2.44 -5.72 -5.21
C PHE A 71 0.92 -5.54 -5.32
N VAL A 72 0.35 -5.60 -6.52
CA VAL A 72 -1.10 -5.44 -6.76
C VAL A 72 -1.88 -6.54 -6.04
N ILE A 73 -1.46 -7.80 -6.10
CA ILE A 73 -2.14 -8.91 -5.41
C ILE A 73 -2.17 -8.68 -3.91
N ILE A 74 -1.04 -8.31 -3.30
CA ILE A 74 -0.95 -8.05 -1.87
C ILE A 74 -1.83 -6.86 -1.48
N MET A 75 -1.80 -5.77 -2.24
CA MET A 75 -2.64 -4.61 -1.96
C MET A 75 -4.12 -4.94 -2.10
N VAL A 76 -4.54 -5.63 -3.16
CA VAL A 76 -5.95 -6.05 -3.34
C VAL A 76 -6.41 -6.96 -2.21
N TYR A 77 -5.57 -7.89 -1.75
CA TYR A 77 -5.87 -8.71 -0.58
C TYR A 77 -6.19 -7.84 0.65
N TRP A 78 -5.32 -6.87 0.97
CA TRP A 78 -5.52 -5.99 2.13
C TRP A 78 -6.64 -4.96 1.97
N MET A 79 -7.13 -4.74 0.76
CA MET A 79 -8.28 -3.87 0.51
C MET A 79 -9.63 -4.54 0.83
N LEU A 80 -9.64 -5.85 1.12
CA LEU A 80 -10.86 -6.57 1.50
C LEU A 80 -11.24 -6.25 2.97
N PRO A 81 -12.49 -5.83 3.26
CA PRO A 81 -12.92 -5.55 4.64
C PRO A 81 -12.70 -6.75 5.58
N ARG A 82 -12.95 -7.96 5.08
CA ARG A 82 -12.81 -9.20 5.83
C ARG A 82 -11.38 -9.46 6.31
N THR A 83 -10.38 -9.29 5.44
CA THR A 83 -8.97 -9.54 5.81
C THR A 83 -8.50 -8.58 6.90
N MET A 84 -9.22 -7.47 7.05
CA MET A 84 -8.88 -6.41 7.98
C MET A 84 -9.45 -6.66 9.35
N ASP A 85 -10.67 -7.19 9.40
CA ASP A 85 -11.23 -7.79 10.61
C ASP A 85 -10.38 -8.96 11.10
N GLU A 86 -9.94 -9.84 10.19
CA GLU A 86 -9.10 -11.00 10.53
C GLU A 86 -7.71 -10.58 11.03
N SER A 87 -7.17 -9.45 10.58
CA SER A 87 -5.86 -8.96 11.04
C SER A 87 -5.80 -8.54 12.50
N LEU A 88 -6.96 -8.36 13.16
CA LEU A 88 -7.08 -8.03 14.58
C LEU A 88 -7.42 -9.24 15.45
N THR A 89 -7.95 -10.30 14.84
CA THR A 89 -8.54 -11.45 15.56
C THR A 89 -7.76 -12.74 15.34
N VAL A 90 -7.03 -12.85 14.24
CA VAL A 90 -6.26 -14.03 13.85
C VAL A 90 -4.76 -13.69 13.86
N PRO A 91 -3.97 -14.21 14.83
CA PRO A 91 -2.54 -13.87 14.94
C PRO A 91 -1.72 -14.17 13.68
N ALA A 92 -2.08 -15.23 12.95
CA ALA A 92 -1.42 -15.55 11.68
C ALA A 92 -1.63 -14.45 10.62
N VAL A 93 -2.82 -13.83 10.57
CA VAL A 93 -3.13 -12.74 9.63
C VAL A 93 -2.46 -11.44 10.07
N GLU A 94 -2.38 -11.18 11.37
CA GLU A 94 -1.62 -10.06 11.93
C GLU A 94 -0.13 -10.15 11.55
N VAL A 95 0.50 -11.30 11.80
CA VAL A 95 1.89 -11.55 11.40
C VAL A 95 2.04 -11.41 9.88
N PHE A 96 1.09 -11.94 9.12
CA PHE A 96 1.08 -11.78 7.67
C PHE A 96 0.99 -10.32 7.23
N LYS A 97 0.26 -9.44 7.93
CA LYS A 97 0.23 -7.98 7.68
C LYS A 97 1.61 -7.36 7.78
N PHE A 98 2.29 -7.61 8.89
CA PHE A 98 3.62 -7.06 9.15
C PHE A 98 4.71 -7.62 8.24
N ILE A 99 4.53 -8.82 7.67
CA ILE A 99 5.49 -9.40 6.72
C ILE A 99 5.15 -9.00 5.27
N SER A 100 3.89 -9.16 4.86
CA SER A 100 3.48 -9.00 3.47
C SER A 100 3.59 -7.56 2.99
N LEU A 101 3.18 -6.57 3.78
CA LEU A 101 3.17 -5.18 3.35
C LEU A 101 4.58 -4.62 3.11
N PRO A 102 5.58 -4.80 4.00
CA PRO A 102 6.94 -4.36 3.70
C PRO A 102 7.61 -5.21 2.63
N PHE A 103 7.60 -6.54 2.76
CA PHE A 103 8.47 -7.41 1.97
C PHE A 103 7.85 -7.90 0.65
N LEU A 104 6.54 -8.05 0.59
CA LEU A 104 5.82 -8.53 -0.61
C LEU A 104 5.13 -7.39 -1.38
N ALA A 105 4.92 -6.22 -0.77
CA ALA A 105 4.44 -5.03 -1.47
C ALA A 105 5.54 -3.95 -1.61
N GLY A 106 6.10 -3.46 -0.50
CA GLY A 106 7.08 -2.37 -0.51
C GLY A 106 8.34 -2.64 -1.33
N VAL A 107 8.97 -3.79 -1.10
CA VAL A 107 10.21 -4.17 -1.80
C VAL A 107 9.99 -4.37 -3.31
N PRO A 108 9.00 -5.18 -3.75
CA PRO A 108 8.70 -5.34 -5.17
C PRO A 108 8.29 -4.03 -5.85
N LEU A 109 7.56 -3.15 -5.16
CA LEU A 109 7.22 -1.83 -5.66
C LEU A 109 8.48 -1.02 -5.98
N ARG A 110 9.46 -0.94 -5.07
CA ARG A 110 10.70 -0.18 -5.28
C ARG A 110 11.49 -0.65 -6.49
N ASP A 111 11.66 -1.96 -6.62
CA ASP A 111 12.42 -2.57 -7.71
C ASP A 111 11.73 -2.36 -9.07
N SER A 112 10.43 -2.65 -9.10
CA SER A 112 9.65 -2.65 -10.33
C SER A 112 9.30 -1.26 -10.83
N TRP A 113 9.05 -0.30 -9.94
CA TRP A 113 8.69 1.07 -10.34
C TRP A 113 9.77 1.74 -11.18
N LYS A 114 11.03 1.37 -10.99
CA LYS A 114 12.14 1.87 -11.82
C LYS A 114 12.19 1.22 -13.20
N LYS A 115 11.66 0.01 -13.34
CA LYS A 115 11.70 -0.81 -14.56
C LYS A 115 10.48 -0.58 -15.47
N LEU A 116 9.37 -0.11 -14.90
CA LEU A 116 8.16 0.21 -15.64
C LEU A 116 8.32 1.46 -16.52
N SER A 117 7.74 1.41 -17.71
CA SER A 117 7.52 2.58 -18.57
C SER A 117 6.54 3.56 -17.93
N SER A 118 6.53 4.82 -18.40
CA SER A 118 5.58 5.84 -17.92
C SER A 118 4.12 5.41 -18.13
N ILE A 119 3.81 4.78 -19.27
CA ILE A 119 2.48 4.21 -19.55
C ILE A 119 2.13 3.14 -18.52
N GLY A 120 3.06 2.23 -18.21
CA GLY A 120 2.83 1.18 -17.21
C GLY A 120 2.53 1.75 -15.81
N LYS A 121 3.27 2.79 -15.39
CA LYS A 121 3.01 3.48 -14.11
C LYS A 121 1.62 4.11 -14.09
N ASN A 122 1.23 4.81 -15.15
CA ASN A 122 -0.09 5.45 -15.26
C ASN A 122 -1.22 4.42 -15.23
N ILE A 123 -1.06 3.26 -15.90
CA ILE A 123 -2.03 2.15 -15.83
C ILE A 123 -2.20 1.68 -14.38
N ILE A 124 -1.12 1.50 -13.63
CA ILE A 124 -1.22 1.09 -12.22
C ILE A 124 -1.96 2.16 -11.39
N ILE A 125 -1.65 3.44 -11.58
CA ILE A 125 -2.34 4.52 -10.85
C ILE A 125 -3.84 4.56 -11.20
N ILE A 126 -4.21 4.36 -12.47
CA ILE A 126 -5.61 4.26 -12.91
C ILE A 126 -6.30 3.08 -12.23
N LEU A 127 -5.66 1.90 -12.19
CA LEU A 127 -6.22 0.72 -11.54
C LEU A 127 -6.47 0.94 -10.04
N PHE A 128 -5.51 1.56 -9.33
CA PHE A 128 -5.69 1.91 -7.92
C PHE A 128 -6.73 3.00 -7.69
N THR A 129 -6.84 3.96 -8.62
CA THR A 129 -7.90 4.98 -8.58
C THR A 129 -9.28 4.32 -8.65
N LEU A 130 -9.49 3.42 -9.60
CA LEU A 130 -10.75 2.67 -9.74
C LEU A 130 -11.01 1.78 -8.52
N LEU A 131 -9.99 1.11 -8.00
CA LEU A 131 -10.09 0.30 -6.79
C LEU A 131 -10.52 1.14 -5.57
N PHE A 132 -9.92 2.32 -5.38
CA PHE A 132 -10.26 3.21 -4.27
C PHE A 132 -11.66 3.81 -4.41
N ILE A 133 -12.11 4.15 -5.63
CA ILE A 133 -13.51 4.53 -5.88
C ILE A 133 -14.43 3.38 -5.50
N GLY A 134 -14.14 2.16 -5.96
CA GLY A 134 -14.96 0.98 -5.71
C GLY A 134 -15.06 0.63 -4.23
N VAL A 135 -13.93 0.58 -3.52
CA VAL A 135 -13.91 0.28 -2.08
C VAL A 135 -14.45 1.43 -1.25
N GLY A 136 -14.19 2.68 -1.63
CA GLY A 136 -14.79 3.85 -1.01
C GLY A 136 -16.32 3.82 -1.10
N ALA A 137 -16.85 3.51 -2.29
CA ALA A 137 -18.30 3.40 -2.54
C ALA A 137 -18.90 2.24 -1.73
N LEU A 138 -18.20 1.09 -1.70
CA LEU A 138 -18.59 -0.05 -0.89
C LEU A 138 -18.73 0.33 0.59
N TYR A 139 -17.77 1.07 1.16
CA TYR A 139 -17.83 1.48 2.56
C TYR A 139 -18.90 2.54 2.85
N ILE A 140 -19.13 3.49 1.94
CA ILE A 140 -20.10 4.57 2.12
C ILE A 140 -21.54 4.08 1.95
N TRP A 141 -21.79 3.22 0.95
CA TRP A 141 -23.15 2.82 0.55
C TRP A 141 -23.58 1.45 1.05
N SER A 142 -22.70 0.67 1.67
CA SER A 142 -23.12 -0.59 2.31
C SER A 142 -24.14 -0.29 3.42
N PRO A 143 -25.34 -0.90 3.39
CA PRO A 143 -26.35 -0.73 4.44
C PRO A 143 -25.99 -1.47 5.73
N VAL A 144 -24.94 -2.30 5.68
CA VAL A 144 -24.44 -3.09 6.80
C VAL A 144 -23.01 -2.71 7.14
N GLN A 145 -22.64 -2.93 8.40
CA GLN A 145 -21.28 -2.83 8.87
C GLN A 145 -20.44 -3.96 8.25
N LEU A 146 -19.34 -3.61 7.58
CA LEU A 146 -18.50 -4.55 6.84
C LEU A 146 -17.36 -5.14 7.69
N CYS A 147 -16.96 -4.45 8.76
CA CYS A 147 -15.92 -4.88 9.70
C CYS A 147 -16.48 -4.88 11.12
N ASN A 148 -16.42 -6.03 11.81
CA ASN A 148 -17.02 -6.19 13.13
C ASN A 148 -16.24 -5.47 14.24
N ASN A 149 -14.92 -5.34 14.07
CA ASN A 149 -14.03 -4.73 15.05
C ASN A 149 -13.99 -3.18 14.98
N TYR A 150 -14.72 -2.55 14.04
CA TYR A 150 -14.73 -1.10 13.83
C TYR A 150 -16.14 -0.52 13.83
N LEU A 151 -16.30 0.73 14.26
CA LEU A 151 -17.61 1.40 14.26
C LEU A 151 -18.06 1.79 12.84
N VAL A 152 -19.37 1.86 12.61
CA VAL A 152 -19.95 2.31 11.33
C VAL A 152 -19.49 3.73 10.95
N MET A 153 -19.32 4.62 11.94
CA MET A 153 -18.80 5.97 11.67
C MET A 153 -17.35 5.96 11.16
N GLU A 154 -16.53 5.03 11.65
CA GLU A 154 -15.16 4.85 11.16
C GLU A 154 -15.14 4.27 9.75
N GLN A 155 -16.06 3.33 9.46
CA GLN A 155 -16.28 2.81 8.11
C GLN A 155 -16.61 3.94 7.12
N LEU A 156 -17.54 4.83 7.45
CA LEU A 156 -17.88 5.97 6.60
C LEU A 156 -16.68 6.91 6.42
N THR A 157 -15.94 7.17 7.50
CA THR A 157 -14.75 8.02 7.48
C THR A 157 -13.67 7.46 6.56
N LEU A 158 -13.41 6.15 6.65
CA LEU A 158 -12.49 5.44 5.77
C LEU A 158 -12.97 5.47 4.31
N GLY A 159 -14.26 5.25 4.07
CA GLY A 159 -14.84 5.30 2.73
C GLY A 159 -14.62 6.65 2.04
N TRP A 160 -14.84 7.75 2.76
CA TRP A 160 -14.52 9.11 2.28
C TRP A 160 -13.01 9.35 2.15
N GLY A 161 -12.18 8.71 2.99
CA GLY A 161 -10.73 8.70 2.84
C GLY A 161 -10.28 8.09 1.50
N PHE A 162 -10.87 6.97 1.10
CA PHE A 162 -10.60 6.36 -0.22
C PHE A 162 -11.09 7.24 -1.37
N MET A 163 -12.28 7.83 -1.26
CA MET A 163 -12.80 8.77 -2.27
C MET A 163 -11.88 9.97 -2.46
N THR A 164 -11.42 10.57 -1.35
CA THR A 164 -10.49 11.70 -1.38
C THR A 164 -9.16 11.32 -2.03
N THR A 165 -8.62 10.15 -1.66
CA THR A 165 -7.37 9.64 -2.25
C THR A 165 -7.52 9.41 -3.76
N ALA A 166 -8.64 8.84 -4.19
CA ALA A 166 -8.94 8.65 -5.61
C ALA A 166 -9.03 9.99 -6.37
N ILE A 167 -9.68 11.00 -5.79
CA ILE A 167 -9.73 12.35 -6.37
C ILE A 167 -8.32 12.92 -6.54
N CYS A 168 -7.46 12.81 -5.52
CA CYS A 168 -6.06 13.23 -5.62
C CYS A 168 -5.31 12.48 -6.74
N MET A 169 -5.53 11.18 -6.92
CA MET A 169 -4.93 10.41 -8.01
C MET A 169 -5.44 10.84 -9.39
N ILE A 170 -6.73 11.18 -9.52
CA ILE A 170 -7.29 11.73 -10.76
C ILE A 170 -6.63 13.07 -11.08
N ILE A 171 -6.50 13.96 -10.10
CA ILE A 171 -5.83 15.26 -10.28
C ILE A 171 -4.39 15.03 -10.73
N TYR A 172 -3.67 14.10 -10.11
CA TYR A 172 -2.32 13.74 -10.52
C TYR A 172 -2.25 13.23 -11.97
N LEU A 173 -3.14 12.31 -12.35
CA LEU A 173 -3.19 11.77 -13.72
C LEU A 173 -3.48 12.87 -14.76
N VAL A 174 -4.45 13.74 -14.48
CA VAL A 174 -4.77 14.90 -15.32
C VAL A 174 -3.55 15.81 -15.44
N TYR A 175 -2.89 16.14 -14.33
CA TYR A 175 -1.67 16.94 -14.34
C TYR A 175 -0.59 16.32 -15.23
N THR A 176 -0.29 15.03 -15.06
CA THR A 176 0.74 14.34 -15.87
C THR A 176 0.38 14.16 -17.34
N TYR A 177 -0.91 14.28 -17.69
CA TYR A 177 -1.35 14.23 -19.09
C TYR A 177 -1.13 15.57 -19.80
N PHE A 178 -1.34 16.68 -19.10
CA PHE A 178 -1.20 18.03 -19.67
C PHE A 178 0.20 18.63 -19.52
N VAL A 179 0.95 18.20 -18.50
CA VAL A 179 2.27 18.75 -18.19
C VAL A 179 3.29 17.65 -18.38
N ASP A 180 4.20 17.82 -19.35
CA ASP A 180 5.39 16.98 -19.48
C ASP A 180 6.50 17.55 -18.59
N PRO A 181 6.86 16.88 -17.47
CA PRO A 181 7.89 17.39 -16.57
C PRO A 181 9.28 17.44 -17.22
N SER A 182 9.50 16.73 -18.33
CA SER A 182 10.79 16.75 -19.05
C SER A 182 11.07 18.09 -19.75
N GLU A 183 10.06 18.93 -19.95
CA GLU A 183 10.22 20.27 -20.52
C GLU A 183 10.81 21.28 -19.53
N TYR A 184 10.88 20.94 -18.24
CA TYR A 184 11.28 21.85 -17.15
C TYR A 184 12.53 21.40 -16.37
N VAL A 185 13.27 20.39 -16.86
CA VAL A 185 14.48 19.83 -16.24
C VAL A 185 15.70 20.02 -17.13
#